data_AF-A0A6G1H9D7-F1
#
_entry.id   AF-A0A6G1H9D7-F1
#
_cell.length_a   1.000
_cell.length_b   1.000
_cell.length_c   1.000
_cell.angle_alpha   90.00
_cell.angle_beta   90.00
_cell.angle_gamma   90.00
#
_symmetry.space_group_name_H-M   'P 1'
#
loop_
_entity.id
_entity.type
_entity.pdbx_description
1 polymer ?
#
loop_
_entity_poly.entity_id
_entity_poly.type
_entity_poly.pdbx_seq_one_letter_code
_entity_poly.pdbx_strand_id
1 'polypeptide(L)'
;MRSGPKRQKVRKDAPIWKKQKEIGAVRYPPHEADSEELAGQHRRFRVTPMGSIGEYARHIPYNSDKKSFMEKTGRSGFEVYQYTYQVPGDDTDYIVLWDYNIGLVRVTPFFKSCKFNKTTPGRVIKANPGLHEVSHSITGGALAAQGYWMPFRAAKAIAATFCYPIRYALTPVFGKDFLDICAYRREEDFTKDFKIENFKIDDQIIRSCAAEARQWR
;
A
#
# COMPACT_ATOMS: atom_id res chain seq x y z
N MET A 1 42.54 16.36 19.66
CA MET A 1 41.42 15.42 19.83
C MET A 1 40.61 15.40 18.53
N ARG A 2 40.63 14.29 17.77
CA ARG A 2 39.85 14.19 16.52
C ARG A 2 38.42 13.80 16.85
N SER A 3 37.45 14.65 16.53
CA SER A 3 36.03 14.33 16.64
C SER A 3 35.68 13.21 15.67
N GLY A 4 35.19 12.08 16.21
CA GLY A 4 34.73 10.97 15.38
C GLY A 4 33.54 11.38 14.50
N PRO A 5 33.35 10.74 13.33
CA PRO A 5 32.25 11.08 12.44
C PRO A 5 30.90 10.85 13.13
N LYS A 6 30.06 11.89 13.16
CA LYS A 6 28.70 11.82 13.69
C LYS A 6 27.91 10.78 12.88
N ARG A 7 27.58 9.65 13.51
CA ARG A 7 26.61 8.67 12.98
C ARG A 7 25.31 9.41 12.64
N GLN A 8 25.01 9.51 11.36
CA GLN A 8 23.74 10.04 10.86
C GLN A 8 22.64 9.12 11.38
N LYS A 9 21.77 9.63 12.27
CA LYS A 9 20.62 8.87 12.77
C LYS A 9 19.73 8.52 11.57
N VAL A 10 19.74 7.26 11.15
CA VAL A 10 18.78 6.72 10.19
C VAL A 10 17.38 7.08 10.72
N ARG A 11 16.57 7.76 9.90
CA ARG A 11 15.18 8.06 10.25
C ARG A 11 14.49 6.73 10.54
N LYS A 12 13.77 6.63 11.65
CA LYS A 12 13.08 5.38 12.08
C LYS A 12 12.04 4.88 11.06
N ASP A 13 11.73 5.71 10.07
CA ASP A 13 10.70 5.51 9.06
C ASP A 13 11.29 5.12 7.69
N ALA A 14 12.62 5.11 7.57
CA ALA A 14 13.28 4.81 6.31
C ALA A 14 13.00 3.36 5.89
N PRO A 15 12.78 3.11 4.58
CA PRO A 15 12.68 1.76 4.07
C PRO A 15 13.96 0.99 4.36
N ILE A 16 13.81 -0.27 4.78
CA ILE A 16 14.93 -1.17 5.11
C ILE A 16 15.11 -2.15 3.95
N TRP A 17 16.25 -2.09 3.28
CA TRP A 17 16.61 -2.98 2.17
C TRP A 17 17.56 -4.09 2.64
N LYS A 18 17.05 -4.99 3.48
CA LYS A 18 17.77 -6.19 3.89
C LYS A 18 17.16 -7.38 3.18
N LYS A 19 17.94 -8.12 2.39
CA LYS A 19 17.45 -9.34 1.74
C LYS A 19 17.00 -10.33 2.81
N GLN A 20 15.77 -10.82 2.71
CA GLN A 20 15.23 -11.86 3.58
C GLN A 20 14.30 -12.76 2.76
N LYS A 21 14.24 -14.03 3.14
CA LYS A 21 13.31 -14.99 2.54
C LYS A 21 11.89 -14.76 3.05
N GLU A 22 10.92 -15.13 2.23
CA GLU A 22 9.52 -15.16 2.59
C GLU A 22 9.23 -16.18 3.69
N ILE A 23 8.20 -15.89 4.48
CA ILE A 23 7.67 -16.75 5.53
C ILE A 23 6.23 -17.10 5.15
N GLY A 24 5.93 -18.40 5.12
CA GLY A 24 4.61 -18.90 4.73
C GLY A 24 4.35 -18.82 3.22
N ALA A 25 3.07 -18.89 2.85
CA ALA A 25 2.66 -18.93 1.45
C ALA A 25 2.69 -17.53 0.81
N VAL A 26 3.33 -17.41 -0.37
CA VAL A 26 3.30 -16.18 -1.18
C VAL A 26 2.06 -16.22 -2.08
N ARG A 27 0.98 -15.56 -1.64
CA ARG A 27 -0.27 -15.46 -2.41
C ARG A 27 -0.35 -14.17 -3.25
N TYR A 28 0.39 -13.15 -2.84
CA TYR A 28 0.42 -11.83 -3.48
C TYR A 28 1.88 -11.44 -3.79
N PRO A 29 2.51 -12.05 -4.81
CA PRO A 29 3.87 -11.70 -5.24
C PRO A 29 3.93 -10.30 -5.88
N PRO A 30 5.10 -9.64 -5.90
CA PRO A 30 5.30 -8.40 -6.64
C PRO A 30 5.20 -8.64 -8.15
N HIS A 31 4.75 -7.63 -8.88
CA HIS A 31 4.75 -7.62 -10.34
C HIS A 31 5.87 -6.72 -10.86
N GLU A 32 7.05 -7.29 -11.06
CA GLU A 32 8.22 -6.58 -11.57
C GLU A 32 8.04 -6.17 -13.04
N ALA A 33 8.73 -5.11 -13.46
CA ALA A 33 8.72 -4.69 -14.85
C ALA A 33 9.35 -5.75 -15.76
N ASP A 34 8.62 -6.11 -16.82
CA ASP A 34 8.98 -7.08 -17.85
C ASP A 34 9.11 -6.44 -19.24
N SER A 35 8.95 -5.12 -19.33
CA SER A 35 9.09 -4.32 -20.55
C SER A 35 9.86 -3.02 -20.30
N GLU A 36 10.56 -2.54 -21.33
CA GLU A 36 11.34 -1.30 -21.23
C GLU A 36 10.47 -0.07 -21.01
N GLU A 37 9.24 -0.08 -21.54
CA GLU A 37 8.26 0.98 -21.31
C GLU A 37 7.89 1.08 -19.82
N LEU A 38 7.54 -0.06 -19.20
CA LEU A 38 7.17 -0.08 -17.79
C LEU A 38 8.36 0.25 -16.89
N ALA A 39 9.55 -0.26 -17.23
CA ALA A 39 10.79 0.09 -16.55
C ALA A 39 11.10 1.60 -16.66
N GLY A 40 10.84 2.21 -17.82
CA GLY A 40 10.95 3.66 -18.02
C GLY A 40 10.05 4.47 -17.10
N GLN A 41 8.79 4.04 -16.93
CA GLN A 41 7.88 4.66 -15.98
C GLN A 41 8.32 4.45 -14.53
N HIS A 42 8.78 3.25 -14.17
CA HIS A 42 9.31 2.97 -12.83
C HIS A 42 10.52 3.85 -12.49
N ARG A 43 11.43 4.08 -13.45
CA ARG A 43 12.54 5.04 -13.29
C ARG A 43 12.06 6.48 -13.10
N ARG A 44 11.03 6.90 -13.86
CA ARG A 44 10.40 8.23 -13.69
C ARG A 44 9.84 8.42 -12.28
N PHE A 45 9.24 7.38 -11.68
CA PHE A 45 8.74 7.39 -10.31
C PHE A 45 9.79 6.97 -9.26
N ARG A 46 11.05 6.75 -9.67
CA ARG A 46 12.15 6.31 -8.79
C ARG A 46 11.76 5.09 -7.92
N VAL A 47 11.05 4.13 -8.50
CA VAL A 47 10.65 2.89 -7.83
C VAL A 47 11.91 2.19 -7.30
N THR A 48 11.95 1.90 -6.00
CA THR A 48 13.11 1.28 -5.34
C THR A 48 12.67 0.23 -4.32
N PRO A 49 13.23 -0.99 -4.34
CA PRO A 49 14.09 -1.54 -5.38
C PRO A 49 13.28 -1.81 -6.66
N MET A 50 13.88 -1.59 -7.82
CA MET A 50 13.28 -1.94 -9.11
C MET A 50 13.81 -3.32 -9.54
N GLY A 51 12.93 -4.24 -9.96
CA GLY A 51 13.31 -5.56 -10.48
C GLY A 51 13.73 -6.58 -9.43
N SER A 52 13.58 -6.28 -8.14
CA SER A 52 14.08 -7.14 -7.04
C SER A 52 13.30 -7.00 -5.74
N ILE A 53 12.08 -6.44 -5.77
CA ILE A 53 11.20 -6.27 -4.60
C ILE A 53 10.98 -7.60 -3.88
N GLY A 54 10.85 -8.70 -4.64
CA GLY A 54 10.70 -10.06 -4.11
C GLY A 54 11.84 -10.49 -3.18
N GLU A 55 13.04 -9.91 -3.31
CA GLU A 55 14.19 -10.27 -2.46
C GLU A 55 14.16 -9.61 -1.07
N TYR A 56 13.27 -8.64 -0.85
CA TYR A 56 13.21 -7.80 0.35
C TYR A 56 11.91 -8.02 1.13
N ALA A 57 11.52 -9.28 1.30
CA ALA A 57 10.46 -9.66 2.23
C ALA A 57 10.81 -9.20 3.66
N ARG A 58 9.78 -8.88 4.45
CA ARG A 58 9.97 -8.38 5.81
C ARG A 58 8.85 -8.83 6.74
N HIS A 59 9.24 -9.28 7.92
CA HIS A 59 8.31 -9.42 9.04
C HIS A 59 8.16 -8.09 9.79
N ILE A 60 6.93 -7.65 10.02
CA ILE A 60 6.62 -6.49 10.87
C ILE A 60 5.73 -6.94 12.05
N PRO A 61 6.24 -6.94 13.29
CA PRO A 61 5.43 -7.26 14.45
C PRO A 61 4.27 -6.30 14.65
N TYR A 62 3.10 -6.83 15.01
CA TYR A 62 1.94 -6.06 15.39
C TYR A 62 1.95 -5.75 16.89
N ASN A 63 2.53 -4.60 17.24
CA ASN A 63 2.58 -4.10 18.62
C ASN A 63 1.61 -2.93 18.81
N SER A 64 0.32 -3.20 18.70
CA SER A 64 -0.74 -2.22 18.97
C SER A 64 -1.51 -2.60 20.23
N ASP A 65 -1.93 -1.59 21.00
CA ASP A 65 -2.82 -1.80 22.16
C ASP A 65 -4.21 -2.30 21.73
N LYS A 66 -4.57 -2.07 20.45
CA LYS A 66 -5.81 -2.59 19.88
C LYS A 66 -5.60 -4.05 19.48
N LYS A 67 -6.40 -4.96 20.02
CA LYS A 67 -6.33 -6.39 19.66
C LYS A 67 -7.07 -6.75 18.36
N SER A 68 -7.78 -5.80 17.76
CA SER A 68 -8.70 -6.07 16.65
C SER A 68 -8.05 -6.68 15.40
N PHE A 69 -6.77 -6.42 15.13
CA PHE A 69 -6.06 -7.09 14.04
C PHE A 69 -5.81 -8.56 14.36
N MET A 70 -5.23 -8.86 15.53
CA MET A 70 -4.96 -10.22 15.98
C MET A 70 -6.26 -11.03 16.09
N GLU A 71 -7.31 -10.45 16.65
CA GLU A 71 -8.61 -11.11 16.78
C GLU A 71 -9.23 -11.46 15.42
N LYS A 72 -9.12 -10.56 14.43
CA LYS A 72 -9.70 -10.78 13.10
C LYS A 72 -8.87 -11.71 12.22
N THR A 73 -7.54 -11.66 12.35
CA THR A 73 -6.62 -12.37 11.44
C THR A 73 -5.96 -13.59 12.05
N GLY A 74 -5.95 -13.75 13.37
CA GLY A 74 -5.16 -14.77 14.07
C GLY A 74 -3.65 -14.50 14.10
N ARG A 75 -3.19 -13.34 13.62
CA ARG A 75 -1.76 -13.05 13.38
C ARG A 75 -1.17 -12.04 14.37
N SER A 76 0.09 -12.25 14.72
CA SER A 76 0.89 -11.36 15.58
C SER A 76 1.75 -10.35 14.81
N GLY A 77 1.67 -10.34 13.48
CA GLY A 77 2.45 -9.46 12.62
C GLY A 77 2.06 -9.59 11.15
N PHE A 78 2.74 -8.80 10.32
CA PHE A 78 2.58 -8.76 8.87
C PHE A 78 3.80 -9.38 8.20
N GLU A 79 3.55 -10.16 7.15
CA GLU A 79 4.57 -10.66 6.25
C GLU A 79 4.50 -9.87 4.95
N VAL A 80 5.38 -8.90 4.76
CA VAL A 80 5.22 -7.86 3.74
C VAL A 80 6.33 -7.84 2.71
N TYR A 81 5.95 -7.45 1.49
CA TYR A 81 6.88 -6.81 0.56
C TYR A 81 6.80 -5.30 0.72
N GLN A 82 7.87 -4.61 0.33
CA GLN A 82 7.93 -3.16 0.34
C GLN A 82 8.71 -2.62 -0.85
N TYR A 83 8.27 -1.48 -1.38
CA TYR A 83 9.07 -0.63 -2.26
C TYR A 83 8.76 0.85 -1.95
N THR A 84 9.58 1.76 -2.45
CA THR A 84 9.31 3.20 -2.43
C THR A 84 9.13 3.74 -3.83
N TYR A 85 8.41 4.85 -3.95
CA TYR A 85 8.37 5.67 -5.16
C TYR A 85 8.27 7.16 -4.79
N GLN A 86 8.61 8.02 -5.73
CA GLN A 86 8.49 9.47 -5.66
C GLN A 86 7.61 9.96 -6.82
N VAL A 87 6.72 10.90 -6.54
CA VAL A 87 5.93 11.56 -7.59
C VAL A 87 6.81 12.65 -8.24
N PRO A 88 6.91 12.74 -9.57
CA PRO A 88 7.68 13.81 -10.20
C PRO A 88 7.27 15.20 -9.69
N GLY A 89 8.23 15.97 -9.18
CA GLY A 89 7.99 17.27 -8.55
C GLY A 89 7.68 17.21 -7.04
N ASP A 90 7.71 16.03 -6.43
CA ASP A 90 7.57 15.81 -4.98
C ASP A 90 8.79 15.04 -4.45
N ASP A 91 9.50 15.62 -3.47
CA ASP A 91 10.68 15.01 -2.85
C ASP A 91 10.32 13.99 -1.74
N THR A 92 9.03 13.65 -1.59
CA THR A 92 8.55 12.68 -0.61
C THR A 92 8.71 11.25 -1.10
N ASP A 93 9.42 10.42 -0.34
CA ASP A 93 9.41 8.96 -0.50
C ASP A 93 8.10 8.36 0.03
N TYR A 94 7.30 7.81 -0.88
CA TYR A 94 6.09 7.06 -0.53
C TYR A 94 6.41 5.57 -0.45
N ILE A 95 6.23 4.97 0.72
CA ILE A 95 6.50 3.55 0.94
C ILE A 95 5.22 2.75 0.71
N VAL A 96 5.24 1.81 -0.24
CA VAL A 96 4.18 0.83 -0.45
C VAL A 96 4.51 -0.41 0.35
N LEU A 97 3.52 -0.93 1.09
CA LEU A 97 3.61 -2.21 1.79
C LEU A 97 2.33 -3.00 1.54
N TRP A 98 2.47 -4.31 1.33
CA TRP A 98 1.35 -5.24 1.35
C TRP A 98 1.77 -6.58 1.95
N ASP A 99 0.84 -7.20 2.66
CA ASP A 99 1.03 -8.52 3.24
C ASP A 99 0.91 -9.58 2.13
N TYR A 100 1.99 -10.30 1.85
CA TYR A 100 2.01 -11.26 0.74
C TYR A 100 1.32 -12.59 1.07
N ASN A 101 1.00 -12.86 2.34
CA ASN A 101 0.26 -14.06 2.72
C ASN A 101 -1.25 -13.87 2.57
N ILE A 102 -1.80 -12.71 2.95
CA ILE A 102 -3.27 -12.48 3.00
C ILE A 102 -3.77 -11.28 2.21
N GLY A 103 -2.89 -10.53 1.56
CA GLY A 103 -3.27 -9.47 0.62
C GLY A 103 -3.76 -8.19 1.28
N LEU A 104 -3.39 -7.90 2.53
CA LEU A 104 -3.67 -6.59 3.10
C LEU A 104 -2.70 -5.56 2.52
N VAL A 105 -3.21 -4.51 1.88
CA VAL A 105 -2.42 -3.42 1.27
C VAL A 105 -2.55 -2.16 2.09
N ARG A 106 -1.42 -1.51 2.40
CA ARG A 106 -1.42 -0.22 3.11
C ARG A 106 -1.74 0.91 2.14
N VAL A 107 -2.96 1.45 2.20
CA VAL A 107 -3.46 2.42 1.21
C VAL A 107 -3.14 3.88 1.54
N THR A 108 -2.81 4.20 2.79
CA THR A 108 -2.55 5.60 3.21
C THR A 108 -1.53 6.36 2.34
N PRO A 109 -0.40 5.77 1.91
CA PRO A 109 0.54 6.43 1.01
C PRO A 109 -0.07 6.85 -0.33
N PHE A 110 -1.00 6.08 -0.89
CA PHE A 110 -1.66 6.38 -2.17
C PHE A 110 -2.50 7.66 -2.07
N PHE A 111 -3.29 7.78 -0.99
CA PHE A 111 -4.07 9.00 -0.76
C PHE A 111 -3.16 10.21 -0.59
N LYS A 112 -2.05 10.07 0.15
CA LYS A 112 -1.12 11.19 0.39
C LYS A 112 -0.39 11.63 -0.89
N SER A 113 0.07 10.70 -1.72
CA SER A 113 0.75 11.02 -2.98
C SER A 113 -0.17 11.69 -3.99
N CYS A 114 -1.46 11.31 -3.98
CA CYS A 114 -2.53 12.00 -4.73
C CYS A 114 -3.11 13.21 -3.99
N LYS A 115 -2.41 13.78 -3.02
CA LYS A 115 -2.75 15.03 -2.29
C LYS A 115 -4.08 15.00 -1.50
N PHE A 116 -4.63 13.82 -1.22
CA PHE A 116 -5.75 13.66 -0.30
C PHE A 116 -5.29 13.70 1.16
N ASN A 117 -6.17 14.20 2.04
CA ASN A 117 -5.94 14.24 3.49
C ASN A 117 -5.74 12.83 4.08
N LYS A 118 -4.88 12.71 5.11
CA LYS A 118 -4.63 11.50 5.90
C LYS A 118 -5.91 10.85 6.48
N THR A 119 -7.00 11.60 6.65
CA THR A 119 -8.29 11.09 7.16
C THR A 119 -9.22 10.56 6.07
N THR A 120 -8.93 10.85 4.79
CA THR A 120 -9.74 10.40 3.65
C THR A 120 -9.92 8.89 3.58
N PRO A 121 -8.89 8.03 3.78
CA PRO A 121 -9.09 6.59 3.74
C PRO A 121 -10.15 6.10 4.73
N GLY A 122 -10.20 6.66 5.94
CA GLY A 122 -11.22 6.33 6.93
C GLY A 122 -12.64 6.69 6.48
N ARG A 123 -12.81 7.84 5.80
CA ARG A 123 -14.09 8.24 5.21
C ARG A 123 -14.50 7.33 4.05
N VAL A 124 -13.56 6.94 3.20
CA VAL A 124 -13.77 6.00 2.09
C VAL A 124 -14.21 4.62 2.61
N ILE A 125 -13.55 4.12 3.67
CA ILE A 125 -13.94 2.87 4.33
C ILE A 125 -15.38 2.94 4.84
N LYS A 126 -15.76 4.06 5.49
CA LYS A 126 -17.13 4.24 6.01
C LYS A 126 -18.17 4.32 4.89
N ALA A 127 -17.81 4.87 3.74
CA ALA A 127 -18.72 5.09 2.62
C ALA A 127 -18.98 3.84 1.76
N ASN A 128 -18.18 2.79 1.93
CA ASN A 128 -18.32 1.50 1.26
C ASN A 128 -18.85 0.47 2.27
N PRO A 129 -20.17 0.14 2.27
CA PRO A 129 -20.76 -0.76 3.25
C PRO A 129 -20.04 -2.11 3.33
N GLY A 130 -19.79 -2.60 4.55
CA GLY A 130 -19.05 -3.85 4.79
C GLY A 130 -17.52 -3.75 4.72
N LEU A 131 -16.94 -2.74 4.05
CA LEU A 131 -15.48 -2.64 3.89
C LEU A 131 -14.75 -2.45 5.24
N HIS A 132 -15.40 -1.80 6.20
CA HIS A 132 -14.86 -1.60 7.55
C HIS A 132 -14.64 -2.91 8.33
N GLU A 133 -15.35 -3.99 8.01
CA GLU A 133 -15.23 -5.28 8.69
C GLU A 133 -13.90 -5.95 8.36
N VAL A 134 -13.43 -5.75 7.13
CA VAL A 134 -12.22 -6.38 6.55
C VAL A 134 -11.03 -5.43 6.42
N SER A 135 -11.20 -4.16 6.80
CA SER A 135 -10.13 -3.16 6.81
C SER A 135 -9.60 -2.93 8.22
N HIS A 136 -8.34 -2.51 8.32
CA HIS A 136 -7.65 -2.32 9.59
C HIS A 136 -7.01 -0.93 9.68
N SER A 137 -7.26 -0.24 10.78
CA SER A 137 -6.58 1.01 11.13
C SER A 137 -5.47 0.71 12.12
N ILE A 138 -4.23 0.64 11.62
CA ILE A 138 -3.05 0.30 12.42
C ILE A 138 -2.46 1.58 13.01
N THR A 139 -2.47 1.66 14.34
CA THR A 139 -1.95 2.78 15.14
C THR A 139 -1.00 2.26 16.22
N GLY A 140 0.09 2.97 16.49
CA GLY A 140 1.15 2.47 17.38
C GLY A 140 2.10 1.49 16.68
N GLY A 141 3.10 0.98 17.40
CA GLY A 141 4.09 0.06 16.84
C GLY A 141 5.00 0.68 15.75
N ALA A 142 5.39 -0.13 14.76
CA ALA A 142 6.29 0.27 13.69
C ALA A 142 5.68 1.39 12.82
N LEU A 143 6.35 2.54 12.74
CA LEU A 143 5.87 3.73 12.01
C LEU A 143 5.61 3.44 10.52
N ALA A 144 6.44 2.60 9.89
CA ALA A 144 6.24 2.18 8.50
C ALA A 144 4.95 1.39 8.27
N ALA A 145 4.39 0.71 9.28
CA ALA A 145 3.15 -0.06 9.15
C ALA A 145 1.90 0.72 9.56
N GLN A 146 2.04 1.92 10.14
CA GLN A 146 0.88 2.72 10.54
C GLN A 146 0.09 3.21 9.32
N GLY A 147 -1.23 3.29 9.50
CA GLY A 147 -2.18 3.71 8.47
C GLY A 147 -3.34 2.74 8.30
N TYR A 148 -4.06 2.92 7.20
CA TYR A 148 -5.19 2.09 6.82
C TYR A 148 -4.74 0.98 5.88
N TRP A 149 -5.17 -0.24 6.20
CA TRP A 149 -4.93 -1.45 5.43
C TRP A 149 -6.26 -2.01 4.92
N MET A 150 -6.30 -2.36 3.64
CA MET A 150 -7.48 -2.90 2.96
C MET A 150 -7.13 -4.21 2.25
N PRO A 151 -8.08 -5.15 2.09
CA PRO A 151 -7.86 -6.34 1.26
C PRO A 151 -7.51 -5.97 -0.18
N PHE A 152 -6.69 -6.79 -0.83
CA PHE A 152 -6.05 -6.50 -2.11
C PHE A 152 -7.02 -6.02 -3.17
N ARG A 153 -8.12 -6.76 -3.38
CA ARG A 153 -9.11 -6.44 -4.42
C ARG A 153 -9.81 -5.11 -4.14
N ALA A 154 -10.16 -4.84 -2.88
CA ALA A 154 -10.76 -3.57 -2.49
C ALA A 154 -9.76 -2.41 -2.61
N ALA A 155 -8.50 -2.63 -2.20
CA ALA A 155 -7.43 -1.64 -2.33
C ALA A 155 -7.19 -1.29 -3.81
N LYS A 156 -7.12 -2.30 -4.70
CA LYS A 156 -6.95 -2.13 -6.14
C LYS A 156 -8.12 -1.35 -6.75
N ALA A 157 -9.36 -1.74 -6.44
CA ALA A 157 -10.56 -1.07 -6.96
C ALA A 157 -10.67 0.38 -6.48
N ILE A 158 -10.40 0.65 -5.19
CA ILE A 158 -10.39 2.01 -4.65
C ILE A 158 -9.26 2.83 -5.28
N ALA A 159 -8.05 2.29 -5.38
CA ALA A 159 -6.93 2.97 -6.01
C ALA A 159 -7.24 3.32 -7.47
N ALA A 160 -7.93 2.44 -8.20
CA ALA A 160 -8.30 2.68 -9.59
C ALA A 160 -9.19 3.92 -9.78
N THR A 161 -9.92 4.38 -8.75
CA THR A 161 -10.77 5.57 -8.85
C THR A 161 -10.01 6.89 -8.81
N PHE A 162 -8.78 6.90 -8.30
CA PHE A 162 -8.04 8.15 -8.07
C PHE A 162 -6.53 8.12 -8.31
N CYS A 163 -5.91 6.95 -8.47
CA CYS A 163 -4.45 6.80 -8.57
C CYS A 163 -3.92 6.94 -10.00
N TYR A 164 -4.70 7.44 -10.97
CA TYR A 164 -4.24 7.58 -12.35
C TYR A 164 -2.90 8.34 -12.49
N PRO A 165 -2.65 9.44 -11.74
CA PRO A 165 -1.39 10.17 -11.81
C PRO A 165 -0.17 9.36 -11.38
N ILE A 166 -0.37 8.30 -10.59
CA ILE A 166 0.69 7.44 -10.03
C ILE A 166 0.56 5.99 -10.48
N ARG A 167 -0.32 5.68 -11.46
CA ARG A 167 -0.74 4.30 -11.74
C ARG A 167 0.41 3.35 -12.07
N TYR A 168 1.42 3.84 -12.79
CA TYR A 168 2.61 3.05 -13.10
C TYR A 168 3.42 2.70 -11.86
N ALA A 169 3.50 3.60 -10.87
CA ALA A 169 4.17 3.34 -9.60
C ALA A 169 3.43 2.30 -8.74
N LEU A 170 2.16 1.98 -9.05
CA LEU A 170 1.38 0.98 -8.33
C LEU A 170 1.33 -0.38 -9.01
N THR A 171 1.88 -0.50 -10.23
CA THR A 171 1.98 -1.79 -10.92
C THR A 171 2.75 -2.85 -10.14
N PRO A 172 3.80 -2.54 -9.33
CA PRO A 172 4.47 -3.59 -8.56
C PRO A 172 3.59 -4.29 -7.52
N VAL A 173 2.57 -3.59 -6.99
CA VAL A 173 1.60 -4.21 -6.08
C VAL A 173 0.37 -4.72 -6.82
N PHE A 174 -0.18 -3.98 -7.78
CA PHE A 174 -1.47 -4.31 -8.38
C PHE A 174 -1.41 -5.05 -9.72
N GLY A 175 -0.24 -5.19 -10.33
CA GLY A 175 -0.08 -5.76 -11.66
C GLY A 175 -0.36 -4.76 -12.79
N LYS A 176 -0.03 -5.16 -14.02
CA LYS A 176 -0.22 -4.35 -15.23
C LYS A 176 -1.67 -4.09 -15.58
N ASP A 177 -2.57 -5.03 -15.32
CA ASP A 177 -4.01 -4.89 -15.53
C ASP A 177 -4.60 -3.73 -14.71
N PHE A 178 -3.88 -3.26 -13.69
CA PHE A 178 -4.22 -2.01 -12.99
C PHE A 178 -4.22 -0.79 -13.92
N LEU A 179 -3.33 -0.76 -14.93
CA LEU A 179 -3.25 0.36 -15.88
C LEU A 179 -4.53 0.51 -16.69
N ASP A 180 -5.19 -0.60 -17.02
CA ASP A 180 -6.40 -0.64 -17.85
C ASP A 180 -7.65 -0.21 -17.07
N ILE A 181 -7.72 -0.58 -15.79
CA ILE A 181 -8.88 -0.26 -14.93
C ILE A 181 -8.74 1.10 -14.22
N CYS A 182 -7.54 1.66 -14.16
CA CYS A 182 -7.31 2.92 -13.46
C CYS A 182 -7.87 4.07 -14.30
N ALA A 183 -9.00 4.61 -13.86
CA ALA A 183 -9.75 5.60 -14.62
C ALA A 183 -8.96 6.91 -14.73
N TYR A 184 -8.74 7.38 -15.96
CA TYR A 184 -8.26 8.73 -16.19
C TYR A 184 -9.31 9.73 -15.68
N ARG A 185 -8.86 10.68 -14.87
CA ARG A 185 -9.61 11.88 -14.51
C ARG A 185 -8.68 13.07 -14.72
N ARG A 186 -9.22 14.21 -15.16
CA ARG A 186 -8.42 15.43 -15.33
C ARG A 186 -7.97 15.90 -13.96
N GLU A 187 -6.82 16.55 -13.88
CA GLU A 187 -6.25 17.05 -12.62
C GLU A 187 -7.22 17.97 -11.86
N GLU A 188 -8.01 18.74 -12.62
CA GLU A 188 -9.11 19.60 -12.16
C GLU A 188 -10.17 18.83 -11.35
N ASP A 189 -10.42 17.57 -11.70
CA ASP A 189 -11.44 16.72 -11.08
C ASP A 189 -11.02 16.23 -9.67
N PHE A 190 -9.75 16.41 -9.27
CA PHE A 190 -9.19 15.88 -8.02
C PHE A 190 -9.30 16.81 -6.81
N THR A 191 -9.73 18.07 -6.96
CA THR A 191 -9.61 19.06 -5.86
C THR A 191 -10.90 19.76 -5.42
N LYS A 192 -11.87 19.99 -6.30
CA LYS A 192 -13.15 20.63 -5.91
C LYS A 192 -14.37 19.71 -5.99
N ASP A 193 -14.36 18.74 -6.91
CA ASP A 193 -15.48 17.82 -7.15
C ASP A 193 -15.21 16.37 -6.76
N PHE A 194 -14.03 16.07 -6.19
CA PHE A 194 -13.72 14.73 -5.71
C PHE A 194 -14.46 14.43 -4.39
N LYS A 195 -15.72 14.01 -4.54
CA LYS A 195 -16.59 13.65 -3.41
C LYS A 195 -16.36 12.21 -2.98
N ILE A 196 -16.87 11.87 -1.80
CA ILE A 196 -16.70 10.53 -1.22
C ILE A 196 -17.35 9.45 -2.09
N GLU A 197 -18.40 9.80 -2.83
CA GLU A 197 -19.11 8.94 -3.78
C GLU A 197 -18.20 8.45 -4.92
N ASN A 198 -17.16 9.21 -5.28
CA ASN A 198 -16.20 8.83 -6.32
C ASN A 198 -15.28 7.68 -5.88
N PHE A 199 -15.27 7.31 -4.60
CA PHE A 199 -14.53 6.16 -4.08
C PHE A 199 -15.41 4.92 -3.86
N LYS A 200 -16.67 4.94 -4.28
CA LYS A 200 -17.53 3.76 -4.21
C LYS A 200 -17.03 2.70 -5.19
N ILE A 201 -16.92 1.47 -4.71
CA ILE A 201 -16.57 0.29 -5.51
C ILE A 201 -17.75 -0.67 -5.54
N ASP A 202 -17.68 -1.65 -6.43
CA ASP A 202 -18.69 -2.70 -6.52
C ASP A 202 -18.78 -3.51 -5.21
N ASP A 203 -20.00 -3.62 -4.67
CA ASP A 203 -20.30 -4.37 -3.44
C ASP A 203 -19.89 -5.85 -3.56
N GLN A 204 -19.87 -6.44 -4.76
CA GLN A 204 -19.40 -7.80 -5.00
C GLN A 204 -17.91 -7.95 -4.65
N ILE A 205 -17.10 -6.91 -4.88
CA ILE A 205 -15.68 -6.90 -4.47
C ILE A 205 -15.59 -6.98 -2.95
N ILE A 206 -16.40 -6.19 -2.24
CA ILE A 206 -16.41 -6.16 -0.77
C ILE A 206 -16.87 -7.51 -0.21
N ARG A 207 -17.94 -8.10 -0.75
CA ARG A 207 -18.42 -9.43 -0.36
C ARG A 207 -17.36 -10.51 -0.57
N SER A 208 -16.64 -10.45 -1.68
CA SER A 208 -15.54 -11.39 -1.97
C SER A 208 -14.40 -11.25 -0.97
N CYS A 209 -14.00 -10.01 -0.65
CA CYS A 209 -13.00 -9.72 0.38
C CYS A 209 -13.44 -10.24 1.76
N ALA A 210 -14.72 -10.11 2.12
CA ALA A 210 -15.26 -10.63 3.38
C ALA A 210 -15.26 -12.17 3.41
N ALA A 211 -15.54 -12.83 2.29
CA ALA A 211 -15.45 -14.28 2.19
C ALA A 211 -14.00 -14.77 2.34
N GLU A 212 -13.05 -14.10 1.70
CA GLU A 212 -11.61 -14.40 1.82
C GLU A 212 -11.10 -14.16 3.25
N ALA A 213 -11.52 -13.06 3.88
CA ALA A 213 -11.09 -12.71 5.23
C ALA A 213 -11.47 -13.75 6.30
N ARG A 214 -12.54 -14.52 6.07
CA ARG A 214 -12.94 -15.63 6.95
C ARG A 214 -11.94 -16.79 6.94
N GLN A 215 -11.10 -16.89 5.90
CA GLN A 215 -10.09 -17.93 5.74
C GLN A 215 -8.72 -17.53 6.33
N TRP A 216 -8.59 -16.33 6.89
CA TRP A 216 -7.31 -15.88 7.46
C TRP A 216 -6.97 -16.55 8.80
N ARG A 217 -7.97 -17.12 9.47
CA ARG A 217 -7.81 -17.85 10.74
C ARG A 217 -7.46 -19.31 10.51
#